data_AF-A0A6M8EVG4-F1
#
_entry.id   AF-A0A6M8EVG4-F1
#
_cell.length_a   1.000
_cell.length_b   1.000
_cell.length_c   1.000
_cell.angle_alpha   90.00
_cell.angle_beta   90.00
_cell.angle_gamma   90.00
#
_symmetry.space_group_name_H-M   'P 1'
#
loop_
_entity.id
_entity.type
_entity.pdbx_description
1 polymer ?
#
loop_
_entity_poly.entity_id
_entity_poly.type
_entity_poly.pdbx_seq_one_letter_code
_entity_poly.pdbx_strand_id
1 'polypeptide(L)'
;MNTKRILKKEFFITLFIKQNKWHRFGILVHTLAVAFHVFKAKKYSMLSAAFLHDIGKPYVAYQTKEDKITGEYSFHNHEEASYHIIKNWKISEYTKKLVRYHYLIRGMQKAKEKNHLGRYNRMKRAFENLDENFKKELELFMHFDDLGKSCFFESNNHLN
;
A
#
# COMPACT_ATOMS: atom_id res chain seq x y z
N MET A 1 11.32 15.13 -3.76
CA MET A 1 10.81 14.97 -2.39
C MET A 1 11.96 15.10 -1.41
N ASN A 2 11.88 15.97 -0.40
CA ASN A 2 12.99 16.22 0.53
C ASN A 2 13.10 15.07 1.55
N THR A 3 14.06 14.18 1.35
CA THR A 3 14.23 12.93 2.12
C THR A 3 14.58 13.14 3.59
N LYS A 4 15.14 14.31 3.95
CA LYS A 4 15.48 14.67 5.35
C LYS A 4 14.28 14.72 6.29
N ARG A 5 13.05 14.79 5.76
CA ARG A 5 11.80 14.80 6.55
C ARG A 5 11.27 13.40 6.87
N ILE A 6 11.66 12.37 6.10
CA ILE A 6 11.09 11.02 6.15
C ILE A 6 11.61 10.23 7.37
N LEU A 7 12.86 10.47 7.77
CA LEU A 7 13.46 9.79 8.93
C LEU A 7 13.18 10.48 10.25
N LYS A 8 12.41 11.59 10.24
CA LYS A 8 12.10 12.29 11.49
C LYS A 8 10.97 11.60 12.22
N LYS A 9 10.99 11.70 13.56
CA LYS A 9 9.97 11.14 14.44
C LYS A 9 8.55 11.55 14.02
N GLU A 10 8.37 12.78 13.54
CA GLU A 10 7.06 13.32 13.14
C GLU A 10 6.45 12.58 11.95
N PHE A 11 7.28 12.07 11.03
CA PHE A 11 6.80 11.28 9.89
C PHE A 11 6.21 9.95 10.36
N PHE A 12 6.93 9.21 11.21
CA PHE A 12 6.47 7.93 11.75
C PHE A 12 5.26 8.09 12.67
N ILE A 13 5.20 9.17 13.46
CA ILE A 13 4.00 9.52 14.23
C ILE A 13 2.82 9.74 13.27
N THR A 14 3.04 10.40 12.14
CA THR A 14 1.96 10.64 11.19
C THR A 14 1.50 9.33 10.55
N LEU A 15 2.43 8.52 10.04
CA LEU A 15 2.17 7.21 9.41
C LEU A 15 1.46 6.23 10.35
N PHE A 16 1.97 6.05 11.57
CA PHE A 16 1.54 4.99 12.46
C PHE A 16 0.63 5.42 13.61
N ILE A 17 0.45 6.72 13.87
CA ILE A 17 -0.38 7.18 14.99
C ILE A 17 -1.50 8.09 14.49
N LYS A 18 -1.18 9.14 13.73
CA LYS A 18 -2.22 10.07 13.24
C LYS A 18 -3.11 9.39 12.21
N GLN A 19 -2.53 8.72 11.21
CA GLN A 19 -3.32 8.09 10.15
C GLN A 19 -4.12 6.88 10.62
N ASN A 20 -3.73 6.24 11.74
CA ASN A 20 -4.55 5.19 12.35
C ASN A 20 -5.92 5.68 12.82
N LYS A 21 -6.05 6.97 13.15
CA LYS A 21 -7.34 7.54 13.59
C LYS A 21 -8.32 7.80 12.44
N TRP A 22 -7.82 7.84 11.20
CA TRP A 22 -8.59 8.33 10.05
C TRP A 22 -8.62 7.36 8.87
N HIS A 23 -8.04 6.17 9.04
CA HIS A 23 -8.07 5.08 8.07
C HIS A 23 -8.85 3.92 8.69
N ARG A 24 -9.87 3.43 7.99
CA ARG A 24 -10.77 2.36 8.45
C ARG A 24 -10.08 1.14 9.08
N PHE A 25 -8.87 0.80 8.63
CA PHE A 25 -8.12 -0.38 9.07
C PHE A 25 -6.92 -0.09 9.98
N GLY A 26 -6.56 1.19 10.18
CA GLY A 26 -5.29 1.58 10.79
C GLY A 26 -4.06 1.15 9.96
N ILE A 27 -3.28 2.09 9.44
CA ILE A 27 -2.09 1.80 8.63
C ILE A 27 -1.06 0.93 9.37
N LEU A 28 -0.82 1.15 10.67
CA LEU A 28 0.12 0.31 11.43
C LEU A 28 -0.37 -1.13 11.54
N VAL A 29 -1.64 -1.30 11.94
CA VAL A 29 -2.25 -2.62 12.14
C VAL A 29 -2.28 -3.39 10.83
N HIS A 30 -2.70 -2.73 9.75
CA HIS A 30 -2.67 -3.27 8.41
C HIS A 30 -1.26 -3.71 7.99
N THR A 31 -0.27 -2.82 8.13
CA THR A 31 1.13 -3.11 7.78
C THR A 31 1.65 -4.35 8.54
N LEU A 32 1.38 -4.43 9.85
CA LEU A 32 1.77 -5.57 10.67
C LEU A 32 1.02 -6.85 10.29
N ALA A 33 -0.26 -6.77 9.93
CA ALA A 33 -1.04 -7.91 9.48
C ALA A 33 -0.50 -8.48 8.15
N VAL A 34 -0.18 -7.62 7.18
CA VAL A 34 0.45 -8.06 5.92
C VAL A 34 1.80 -8.73 6.21
N ALA A 35 2.64 -8.11 7.05
CA ALA A 35 3.93 -8.70 7.45
C ALA A 35 3.75 -10.06 8.14
N PHE A 36 2.73 -10.21 9.00
CA PHE A 36 2.39 -11.47 9.65
C PHE A 36 2.00 -12.56 8.65
N HIS A 37 1.14 -12.26 7.67
CA HIS A 37 0.75 -13.24 6.64
C HIS A 37 1.93 -13.65 5.76
N VAL A 38 2.76 -12.68 5.34
CA VAL A 38 4.00 -12.95 4.61
C VAL A 38 4.95 -13.87 5.41
N PHE A 39 5.11 -13.58 6.71
CA PHE A 39 5.95 -14.38 7.60
C PHE A 39 5.39 -15.80 7.79
N LYS A 40 4.09 -15.93 8.05
CA LYS A 40 3.39 -17.21 8.20
C LYS A 40 3.51 -18.08 6.95
N ALA A 41 3.45 -17.46 5.76
CA ALA A 41 3.64 -18.14 4.48
C ALA A 41 5.11 -18.41 4.12
N LYS A 42 6.07 -18.05 4.98
CA LYS A 42 7.52 -18.19 4.77
C LYS A 42 8.03 -17.47 3.51
N LYS A 43 7.34 -16.40 3.07
CA LYS A 43 7.70 -15.59 1.90
C LYS A 43 8.63 -14.43 2.30
N TYR A 44 9.76 -14.75 2.93
CA TYR A 44 10.63 -13.76 3.57
C TYR A 44 11.19 -12.67 2.63
N SER A 45 11.33 -12.96 1.33
CA SER A 45 11.70 -11.96 0.32
C SER A 45 10.73 -10.77 0.27
N MET A 46 9.45 -10.99 0.56
CA MET A 46 8.40 -9.97 0.54
C MET A 46 8.34 -9.15 1.83
N LEU A 47 9.02 -9.56 2.91
CA LEU A 47 8.84 -8.98 4.23
C LEU A 47 9.21 -7.49 4.27
N SER A 48 10.29 -7.11 3.58
CA SER A 48 10.68 -5.69 3.46
C SER A 48 9.61 -4.87 2.72
N ALA A 49 8.97 -5.44 1.69
CA ALA A 49 7.88 -4.76 1.00
C ALA A 49 6.62 -4.68 1.86
N ALA A 50 6.33 -5.72 2.66
CA ALA A 50 5.21 -5.73 3.59
C ALA A 50 5.27 -4.54 4.56
N PHE A 51 6.44 -4.22 5.11
CA PHE A 51 6.61 -3.05 5.98
C PHE A 51 6.60 -1.69 5.27
N LEU A 52 6.91 -1.65 3.98
CA LEU A 52 7.19 -0.40 3.25
C LEU A 52 6.14 -0.03 2.20
N HIS A 53 5.22 -0.92 1.82
CA HIS A 53 4.31 -0.71 0.69
C HIS A 53 3.48 0.58 0.82
N ASP A 54 3.09 0.92 2.05
CA ASP A 54 2.23 2.06 2.41
C ASP A 54 2.98 3.29 2.94
N ILE A 55 4.32 3.29 2.95
CA ILE A 55 5.12 4.37 3.55
C ILE A 55 4.86 5.74 2.91
N GLY A 56 4.35 5.80 1.67
CA GLY A 56 3.98 7.03 0.97
C GLY A 56 2.69 7.69 1.46
N LYS A 57 1.81 6.98 2.18
CA LYS A 57 0.48 7.48 2.57
C LYS A 57 0.50 8.84 3.29
N PRO A 58 1.42 9.16 4.22
CA PRO A 58 1.48 10.46 4.88
C PRO A 58 1.67 11.65 3.93
N TYR A 59 2.33 11.45 2.80
CA TYR A 59 2.65 12.52 1.85
C TYR A 59 1.52 12.86 0.89
N VAL A 60 0.63 11.90 0.65
CA VAL A 60 -0.46 12.01 -0.33
C VAL A 60 -1.83 11.96 0.33
N ALA A 61 -1.88 12.11 1.66
CA ALA A 61 -3.12 12.15 2.40
C ALA A 61 -3.90 13.43 2.02
N TYR A 62 -5.14 13.26 1.58
CA TYR A 62 -6.07 14.37 1.31
C TYR A 62 -7.49 13.95 1.69
N GLN A 63 -8.39 14.93 1.81
CA GLN A 63 -9.82 14.67 2.04
C GLN A 63 -10.63 15.22 0.86
N THR A 64 -11.42 14.36 0.23
CA THR A 64 -12.49 14.76 -0.69
C THR A 64 -13.64 15.46 0.07
N LYS A 65 -14.67 15.94 -0.64
CA LYS A 65 -15.84 16.52 0.03
C LYS A 65 -16.57 15.47 0.86
N GLU A 66 -16.62 14.25 0.35
CA GLU A 66 -17.22 13.08 0.98
C GLU A 66 -16.40 12.63 2.19
N ASP A 67 -15.06 12.57 2.06
CA ASP A 67 -14.14 12.21 3.15
C ASP A 67 -14.24 13.17 4.34
N LYS A 68 -14.54 14.45 4.10
CA LYS A 68 -14.76 15.43 5.19
C LYS A 68 -16.01 15.11 6.02
N ILE A 69 -17.02 14.48 5.44
CA ILE A 69 -18.25 14.08 6.13
C ILE A 69 -17.95 12.89 7.06
N THR A 70 -17.15 11.94 6.61
CA THR A 70 -16.79 10.73 7.37
C THR A 70 -15.57 10.93 8.27
N GLY A 71 -14.80 12.00 8.06
CA GLY A 71 -13.50 12.21 8.68
C GLY A 71 -12.37 11.37 8.06
N GLU A 72 -12.65 10.55 7.06
CA GLU A 72 -11.65 9.67 6.45
C GLU A 72 -10.63 10.46 5.60
N TYR A 73 -9.59 9.78 5.14
CA TYR A 73 -8.60 10.33 4.21
C TYR A 73 -8.42 9.39 3.01
N SER A 74 -8.16 10.01 1.86
CA SER A 74 -7.82 9.36 0.60
C SER A 74 -6.30 9.46 0.32
N PHE A 75 -5.75 8.45 -0.36
CA PHE A 75 -4.30 8.30 -0.59
C PHE A 75 -4.00 8.01 -2.07
N HIS A 76 -4.23 9.01 -2.92
CA HIS A 76 -4.04 8.84 -4.35
C HIS A 76 -2.55 8.71 -4.66
N ASN A 77 -2.16 7.68 -5.43
CA ASN A 77 -0.79 7.49 -5.89
C ASN A 77 0.24 7.29 -4.75
N HIS A 78 -0.18 6.73 -3.62
CA HIS A 78 0.71 6.47 -2.49
C HIS A 78 1.79 5.46 -2.84
N GLU A 79 1.58 4.60 -3.84
CA GLU A 79 2.52 3.58 -4.30
C GLU A 79 3.75 4.22 -4.97
N GLU A 80 3.52 5.21 -5.84
CA GLU A 80 4.62 5.97 -6.46
C GLU A 80 5.32 6.86 -5.43
N ALA A 81 4.57 7.42 -4.47
CA ALA A 81 5.16 8.14 -3.34
C ALA A 81 6.05 7.23 -2.48
N SER A 82 5.57 6.03 -2.13
CA SER A 82 6.32 5.00 -1.42
C SER A 82 7.59 4.64 -2.17
N TYR A 83 7.51 4.41 -3.49
CA TYR A 83 8.67 4.15 -4.34
C TYR A 83 9.68 5.31 -4.29
N HIS A 84 9.24 6.55 -4.43
CA HIS A 84 10.13 7.71 -4.37
C HIS A 84 10.78 7.92 -2.99
N ILE A 85 10.16 7.47 -1.90
CA ILE A 85 10.76 7.44 -0.56
C ILE A 85 11.96 6.48 -0.56
N ILE A 86 11.75 5.25 -1.05
CA ILE A 86 12.69 4.14 -0.87
C ILE A 86 13.67 3.95 -2.04
N LYS A 87 13.48 4.62 -3.19
CA LYS A 87 14.26 4.36 -4.42
C LYS A 87 15.77 4.45 -4.24
N ASN A 88 16.23 5.32 -3.35
CA ASN A 88 17.64 5.56 -3.06
C ASN A 88 18.13 4.84 -1.79
N TRP A 89 17.28 4.03 -1.14
CA TRP A 89 17.67 3.26 0.04
C TRP A 89 18.44 2.01 -0.38
N LYS A 90 19.33 1.53 0.50
CA LYS A 90 20.07 0.27 0.33
C LYS A 90 19.17 -0.95 0.59
N ILE A 91 18.16 -1.12 -0.25
CA ILE A 91 17.22 -2.26 -0.26
C ILE A 91 17.16 -2.86 -1.68
N SER A 92 16.68 -4.09 -1.79
CA SER A 92 16.64 -4.79 -3.08
C SER A 92 15.74 -4.09 -4.11
N GLU A 93 16.10 -4.18 -5.40
CA GLU A 93 15.23 -3.71 -6.50
C GLU A 93 13.90 -4.47 -6.53
N TYR A 94 13.88 -5.74 -6.14
CA TYR A 94 12.66 -6.52 -5.96
C TYR A 94 11.70 -5.83 -4.97
N THR A 95 12.18 -5.43 -3.79
CA THR A 95 11.38 -4.70 -2.80
C THR A 95 10.86 -3.39 -3.37
N LYS A 96 11.70 -2.63 -4.08
CA LYS A 96 11.30 -1.35 -4.69
C LYS A 96 10.20 -1.53 -5.74
N LYS A 97 10.35 -2.51 -6.64
CA LYS A 97 9.33 -2.85 -7.63
C LYS A 97 8.03 -3.30 -6.95
N LEU A 98 8.13 -4.16 -5.93
CA LEU A 98 6.96 -4.69 -5.22
C LEU A 98 6.18 -3.57 -4.55
N VAL A 99 6.86 -2.67 -3.82
CA VAL A 99 6.23 -1.47 -3.23
C VAL A 99 5.58 -0.58 -4.29
N ARG A 100 6.24 -0.33 -5.42
CA ARG A 100 5.71 0.53 -6.48
C ARG A 100 4.45 -0.04 -7.15
N TYR A 101 4.42 -1.36 -7.36
CA TYR A 101 3.41 -2.01 -8.19
C TYR A 101 2.40 -2.83 -7.40
N HIS A 102 2.48 -2.92 -6.08
CA HIS A 102 1.61 -3.79 -5.27
C HIS A 102 0.11 -3.55 -5.50
N TYR A 103 -0.29 -2.32 -5.83
CA TYR A 103 -1.70 -1.98 -6.11
C TYR A 103 -2.04 -1.99 -7.61
N LEU A 104 -1.11 -2.32 -8.51
CA LEU A 104 -1.27 -2.16 -9.96
C LEU A 104 -2.46 -2.96 -10.50
N ILE A 105 -2.58 -4.23 -10.10
CA ILE A 105 -3.66 -5.13 -10.53
C ILE A 105 -5.03 -4.59 -10.09
N ARG A 106 -5.16 -4.21 -8.81
CA ARG A 106 -6.40 -3.61 -8.29
C ARG A 106 -6.69 -2.24 -8.90
N GLY A 107 -5.65 -1.45 -9.14
CA GLY A 107 -5.73 -0.17 -9.83
C GLY A 107 -6.36 -0.32 -11.22
N MET A 108 -5.93 -1.34 -11.99
CA MET A 108 -6.53 -1.69 -13.28
C MET A 108 -8.00 -2.07 -13.16
N GLN A 109 -8.36 -2.96 -12.24
CA GLN A 109 -9.75 -3.37 -12.00
C GLN A 109 -10.65 -2.15 -11.70
N LYS A 110 -10.26 -1.33 -10.73
CA LYS A 110 -11.01 -0.12 -10.34
C LYS A 110 -11.10 0.91 -11.46
N ALA A 111 -10.05 1.06 -12.27
CA ALA A 111 -10.09 1.98 -13.41
C ALA A 111 -11.06 1.49 -14.49
N LYS A 112 -11.14 0.17 -14.71
CA LYS A 112 -12.09 -0.44 -15.64
C LYS A 112 -13.53 -0.29 -15.16
N GLU A 113 -13.79 -0.57 -13.88
CA GLU A 113 -15.12 -0.39 -13.25
C GLU A 113 -15.64 1.05 -13.33
N LYS A 114 -14.75 2.03 -13.15
CA LYS A 114 -15.08 3.46 -13.25
C LYS A 114 -15.08 4.01 -14.68
N ASN A 115 -14.93 3.15 -15.69
CA ASN A 115 -14.82 3.53 -17.10
C ASN A 115 -13.67 4.55 -17.39
N HIS A 116 -12.60 4.53 -16.59
CA HIS A 116 -11.43 5.39 -16.75
C HIS A 116 -10.39 4.75 -17.69
N LEU A 117 -10.76 4.55 -18.96
CA LEU A 117 -9.97 3.79 -19.94
C LEU A 117 -8.53 4.31 -20.12
N GLY A 118 -8.32 5.62 -20.09
CA GLY A 118 -6.98 6.20 -20.20
C GLY A 118 -6.06 5.81 -19.04
N ARG A 119 -6.59 5.74 -17.81
CA ARG A 119 -5.83 5.29 -16.62
C ARG A 119 -5.56 3.80 -16.71
N TYR A 120 -6.57 3.02 -17.08
CA TYR A 120 -6.45 1.57 -17.29
C TYR A 120 -5.35 1.24 -18.30
N ASN A 121 -5.37 1.86 -19.48
CA ASN A 121 -4.38 1.60 -20.54
C ASN A 121 -2.95 1.92 -20.11
N ARG A 122 -2.73 2.98 -19.31
CA ARG A 122 -1.40 3.29 -18.76
C ARG A 122 -0.90 2.20 -17.81
N MET A 123 -1.76 1.74 -16.90
CA MET A 123 -1.43 0.69 -15.94
C MET A 123 -1.25 -0.67 -16.64
N LYS A 124 -2.07 -0.97 -17.65
CA LYS A 124 -1.96 -2.18 -18.47
C LYS A 124 -0.60 -2.26 -19.15
N ARG A 125 -0.14 -1.19 -19.80
CA ARG A 125 1.21 -1.16 -20.41
C ARG A 125 2.31 -1.39 -19.37
N ALA A 126 2.18 -0.77 -18.19
CA ALA A 126 3.15 -0.99 -17.11
C ALA A 126 3.15 -2.45 -16.64
N PHE A 127 1.96 -3.07 -16.53
CA PHE A 127 1.79 -4.46 -16.13
C PHE A 127 2.33 -5.44 -17.18
N GLU A 128 2.02 -5.22 -18.46
CA GLU A 128 2.45 -6.08 -19.57
C GLU A 128 3.99 -6.15 -19.69
N ASN A 129 4.68 -5.05 -19.38
CA ASN A 129 6.14 -4.96 -19.35
C ASN A 129 6.80 -5.64 -18.15
N LEU A 130 6.04 -6.18 -17.20
CA LEU A 130 6.60 -6.93 -16.06
C LEU A 130 6.86 -8.38 -16.44
N ASP A 131 7.90 -8.95 -15.84
CA ASP A 131 8.24 -10.37 -15.96
C ASP A 131 7.09 -11.25 -15.41
N GLU A 132 6.79 -12.38 -16.07
CA GLU A 132 5.70 -13.28 -15.66
C GLU A 132 5.84 -13.77 -14.22
N ASN A 133 7.07 -14.07 -13.79
CA ASN A 133 7.34 -14.44 -12.41
C ASN A 133 7.01 -13.30 -11.44
N PHE A 134 7.29 -12.05 -11.82
CA PHE A 134 6.99 -10.89 -11.00
C PHE A 134 5.48 -10.60 -10.95
N LYS A 135 4.74 -10.85 -12.03
CA LYS A 135 3.26 -10.76 -12.03
C LYS A 135 2.64 -11.71 -10.99
N LYS A 136 3.12 -12.95 -10.91
CA LYS A 136 2.69 -13.92 -9.88
C LYS A 136 3.02 -13.46 -8.47
N GLU A 137 4.21 -12.88 -8.28
CA GLU A 137 4.62 -12.31 -6.98
C GLU A 137 3.76 -11.11 -6.59
N LEU A 138 3.33 -10.28 -7.55
CA LEU A 138 2.38 -9.18 -7.31
C LEU A 138 1.00 -9.70 -6.90
N GLU A 139 0.48 -10.72 -7.58
CA GLU A 139 -0.79 -11.35 -7.22
C GLU A 139 -0.75 -11.93 -5.81
N LEU A 140 0.34 -12.63 -5.48
CA LEU A 140 0.55 -13.20 -4.15
C LEU A 140 0.64 -12.11 -3.07
N PHE A 141 1.40 -11.05 -3.32
CA PHE A 141 1.49 -9.94 -2.36
C PHE A 141 0.16 -9.21 -2.20
N MET A 142 -0.59 -9.01 -3.28
CA MET A 142 -1.94 -8.43 -3.24
C MET A 142 -2.90 -9.30 -2.41
N HIS A 143 -2.78 -10.62 -2.48
CA HIS A 143 -3.54 -11.53 -1.61
C HIS A 143 -3.20 -11.33 -0.12
N PHE A 144 -1.92 -11.18 0.24
CA PHE A 144 -1.54 -10.86 1.62
C PHE A 144 -2.02 -9.48 2.08
N ASP A 145 -1.99 -8.48 1.19
CA ASP A 145 -2.58 -7.16 1.42
C ASP A 145 -4.09 -7.23 1.71
N ASP A 146 -4.83 -8.11 1.02
CA ASP A 146 -6.25 -8.36 1.30
C ASP A 146 -6.49 -9.05 2.63
N LEU A 147 -5.70 -10.07 2.96
CA LEU A 147 -5.78 -10.72 4.27
C LEU A 147 -5.49 -9.73 5.40
N GLY A 148 -4.52 -8.84 5.20
CA GLY A 148 -4.22 -7.75 6.13
C GLY A 148 -5.37 -6.76 6.32
N LYS A 149 -6.37 -6.73 5.43
CA LYS A 149 -7.61 -5.96 5.58
C LYS A 149 -8.72 -6.80 6.20
N SER A 150 -8.77 -8.12 5.95
CA SER A 150 -9.81 -9.02 6.47
C SER A 150 -9.68 -9.31 7.96
N CYS A 151 -8.45 -9.39 8.51
CA CYS A 151 -8.23 -9.58 9.95
C CYS A 151 -8.92 -8.53 10.84
N PHE A 152 -9.24 -7.35 10.29
CA PHE A 152 -9.97 -6.29 10.99
C PHE A 152 -11.49 -6.56 11.10
N PHE A 153 -12.07 -7.33 10.18
CA PHE A 153 -13.50 -7.67 10.21
C PHE A 153 -13.79 -8.78 11.22
N GLU A 154 -12.88 -9.75 11.37
CA GLU A 154 -13.00 -10.81 12.36
C GLU A 154 -12.83 -10.28 13.80
N SER A 155 -11.92 -9.33 14.02
CA SER A 155 -11.70 -8.75 15.36
C SER A 155 -12.87 -7.89 15.88
N ASN A 156 -13.68 -7.30 14.98
CA ASN A 156 -14.84 -6.50 15.36
C ASN A 156 -16.10 -7.34 15.59
N ASN A 157 -16.16 -8.58 15.09
CA ASN A 157 -17.28 -9.49 15.33
C ASN A 157 -17.21 -10.20 16.69
N HIS A 158 -16.08 -10.13 17.40
CA HIS A 158 -15.92 -10.66 18.75
C HIS A 158 -16.17 -9.62 19.86
N LEU A 159 -16.59 -8.40 19.50
CA LEU A 159 -16.91 -7.31 20.44
C LEU A 159 -18.39 -6.89 20.39
N ASN A 160 -19.24 -7.66 19.71
CA ASN A 160 -20.70 -7.50 19.71
C ASN A 160 -21.36 -8.68 20.41
#